data_AF-A0AAX2HAH2-F1
#
_entry.id   AF-A0AAX2HAH2-F1
#
_cell.length_a   1.000
_cell.length_b   1.000
_cell.length_c   1.000
_cell.angle_alpha   90.00
_cell.angle_beta   90.00
_cell.angle_gamma   90.00
#
_symmetry.space_group_name_H-M   'P 1'
#
loop_
_entity.id
_entity.type
_entity.pdbx_description
1 polymer ?
#
loop_
_entity_poly.entity_id
_entity_poly.type
_entity_poly.pdbx_seq_one_letter_code
_entity_poly.pdbx_strand_id
1 'polypeptide(L)'
;MKLKKEKIYETAYNIIENFIDAFNKKKYTKLEAEFGMTPAIYNEAREYLDDYFDTDQYLLKPPPKKTTSPHLLEPNLLDIYGADEETDCWRINCRLFSEQGEEEISANFDLFYSKGEFKLKYLYTAS
;
A
#
# COMPACT_ATOMS: atom_id res chain seq x y z
N MET A 1 1.67 -21.79 -12.03
CA MET A 1 2.79 -21.02 -12.65
C MET A 1 3.45 -20.24 -11.53
N LYS A 2 4.71 -20.49 -11.19
CA LYS A 2 5.36 -19.77 -10.08
C LYS A 2 5.71 -18.36 -10.55
N LEU A 3 5.02 -17.35 -10.02
CA LEU A 3 5.30 -15.95 -10.33
C LEU A 3 6.69 -15.58 -9.79
N LYS A 4 7.46 -14.82 -10.58
CA LYS A 4 8.76 -14.31 -10.13
C LYS A 4 8.54 -13.28 -9.02
N LYS A 5 9.34 -13.35 -7.96
CA LYS A 5 9.29 -12.41 -6.83
C LYS A 5 9.37 -10.96 -7.31
N GLU A 6 10.25 -10.65 -8.26
CA GLU A 6 10.34 -9.30 -8.87
C GLU A 6 9.00 -8.76 -9.36
N LYS A 7 8.28 -9.58 -10.12
CA LYS A 7 7.01 -9.18 -10.73
C LYS A 7 5.95 -8.90 -9.67
N ILE A 8 5.95 -9.66 -8.57
CA ILE A 8 5.03 -9.45 -7.45
C ILE A 8 5.34 -8.11 -6.77
N TYR A 9 6.60 -7.81 -6.50
CA TYR A 9 7.02 -6.54 -5.88
C TYR A 9 6.70 -5.34 -6.78
N GLU A 10 7.05 -5.40 -8.06
CA GLU A 10 6.76 -4.32 -9.01
C GLU A 10 5.25 -4.08 -9.15
N THR A 11 4.47 -5.16 -9.23
CA THR A 11 3.01 -5.06 -9.34
C THR A 11 2.40 -4.52 -8.05
N ALA A 12 2.81 -5.02 -6.90
CA ALA A 12 2.40 -4.51 -5.60
C ALA A 12 2.63 -3.01 -5.49
N TYR A 13 3.85 -2.57 -5.80
CA TYR A 13 4.22 -1.17 -5.73
C TYR A 13 3.33 -0.30 -6.62
N ASN A 14 3.15 -0.68 -7.88
CA ASN A 14 2.33 0.09 -8.82
C ASN A 14 0.85 0.17 -8.37
N ILE A 15 0.32 -0.89 -7.77
CA ILE A 15 -1.05 -0.88 -7.25
C ILE A 15 -1.14 -0.02 -5.98
N ILE A 16 -0.12 -0.03 -5.11
CA ILE A 16 -0.03 0.82 -3.92
C ILE A 16 0.07 2.30 -4.32
N GLU A 17 0.84 2.67 -5.36
CA GLU A 17 0.85 4.04 -5.89
C GLU A 17 -0.56 4.49 -6.30
N ASN A 18 -1.31 3.60 -6.97
CA ASN A 18 -2.68 3.88 -7.37
C ASN A 18 -3.65 4.01 -6.17
N PHE A 19 -3.43 3.22 -5.12
CA PHE A 19 -4.16 3.35 -3.84
C PHE A 19 -3.89 4.72 -3.21
N ILE A 20 -2.63 5.13 -3.09
CA ILE A 20 -2.22 6.40 -2.49
C ILE A 20 -2.82 7.58 -3.28
N ASP A 21 -2.77 7.55 -4.62
CA ASP A 21 -3.43 8.57 -5.45
C ASP A 21 -4.93 8.66 -5.16
N ALA A 22 -5.61 7.51 -5.05
CA ALA A 22 -7.03 7.46 -4.74
C ALA A 22 -7.34 7.97 -3.34
N PHE A 23 -6.51 7.63 -2.35
CA PHE A 23 -6.61 8.06 -0.96
C PHE A 23 -6.49 9.58 -0.83
N ASN A 24 -5.41 10.14 -1.38
CA ASN A 24 -5.14 11.58 -1.36
C ASN A 24 -6.22 12.38 -2.09
N LYS A 25 -6.75 11.86 -3.21
CA LYS A 25 -7.81 12.51 -3.99
C LYS A 25 -9.23 12.22 -3.49
N LYS A 26 -9.38 11.53 -2.35
CA LYS A 26 -10.68 11.21 -1.75
C LYS A 26 -11.62 10.47 -2.71
N LYS A 27 -11.09 9.57 -3.54
CA LYS A 27 -11.87 8.80 -4.53
C LYS A 27 -12.58 7.62 -3.86
N TYR A 28 -13.56 7.88 -3.00
CA TYR A 28 -14.21 6.86 -2.14
C TYR A 28 -14.73 5.65 -2.91
N THR A 29 -15.44 5.87 -4.02
CA THR A 29 -15.95 4.76 -4.85
C THR A 29 -14.84 3.86 -5.37
N LYS A 30 -13.68 4.44 -5.72
CA LYS A 30 -12.52 3.67 -6.17
C LYS A 30 -11.85 2.92 -5.01
N LEU A 31 -11.69 3.59 -3.87
CA LEU A 31 -11.13 3.02 -2.65
C LEU A 31 -11.91 1.79 -2.18
N GLU A 32 -13.23 1.89 -2.19
CA GLU A 32 -14.10 0.78 -1.82
C GLU A 32 -14.08 -0.35 -2.85
N ALA A 33 -14.28 -0.03 -4.14
CA ALA A 33 -14.41 -1.04 -5.19
C ALA A 33 -13.11 -1.77 -5.52
N GLU A 34 -11.97 -1.08 -5.54
CA GLU A 34 -10.68 -1.65 -5.96
C GLU A 34 -9.83 -2.11 -4.78
N PHE A 35 -9.97 -1.47 -3.61
CA PHE A 35 -9.07 -1.70 -2.47
C PHE A 35 -9.77 -2.18 -1.20
N GLY A 36 -11.11 -2.32 -1.23
CA GLY A 36 -11.90 -2.77 -0.08
C GLY A 36 -11.92 -1.78 1.08
N MET A 37 -11.50 -0.52 0.86
CA MET A 37 -11.50 0.52 1.87
C MET A 37 -12.85 1.23 1.87
N THR A 38 -13.75 0.77 2.73
CA THR A 38 -15.08 1.41 2.91
C THR A 38 -14.93 2.82 3.46
N PRO A 39 -15.97 3.67 3.37
CA PRO A 39 -15.92 5.01 3.96
C PRO A 39 -15.60 5.01 5.46
N ALA A 40 -16.06 4.00 6.21
CA ALA A 40 -15.75 3.86 7.64
C ALA A 40 -14.25 3.60 7.87
N ILE A 41 -13.67 2.66 7.11
CA ILE A 41 -12.23 2.34 7.18
C ILE A 41 -11.40 3.54 6.74
N TYR A 42 -11.86 4.29 5.73
CA TYR A 42 -11.20 5.51 5.28
C TYR A 42 -11.14 6.55 6.39
N ASN A 43 -12.26 6.81 7.06
CA ASN A 43 -12.33 7.80 8.13
C ASN A 43 -11.45 7.40 9.32
N GLU A 44 -11.51 6.14 9.74
CA GLU A 44 -10.65 5.62 10.81
C GLU A 44 -9.16 5.76 10.46
N ALA A 45 -8.77 5.39 9.24
CA ALA A 45 -7.40 5.56 8.78
C ALA A 45 -6.99 7.04 8.73
N ARG A 46 -7.88 7.94 8.30
CA ARG A 46 -7.62 9.38 8.26
C ARG A 46 -7.47 9.96 9.66
N GLU A 47 -8.38 9.68 10.58
CA GLU A 47 -8.29 10.15 11.97
C GLU A 47 -6.96 9.73 12.60
N TYR A 48 -6.58 8.46 12.44
CA TYR A 48 -5.30 7.96 12.94
C TYR A 48 -4.10 8.67 12.33
N LEU A 49 -4.12 8.92 11.02
CA LEU A 49 -3.02 9.59 10.32
C LEU A 49 -2.97 11.10 10.62
N ASP A 50 -4.13 11.75 10.79
CA ASP A 50 -4.24 13.15 11.17
C ASP A 50 -3.65 13.35 12.57
N ASP A 51 -3.93 12.43 13.50
CA ASP A 51 -3.30 12.39 14.84
C ASP A 51 -1.79 12.10 14.78
N TYR A 52 -1.37 11.18 13.89
CA TYR A 52 0.04 10.79 13.76
C TYR A 52 0.92 11.91 13.21
N PHE A 53 0.46 12.59 12.15
CA PHE A 53 1.19 13.69 11.51
C PHE A 53 0.91 15.07 12.14
N ASP A 54 0.09 15.12 13.19
CA ASP A 54 -0.35 16.36 13.86
C ASP A 54 -0.95 17.40 12.88
N THR A 55 -1.63 16.94 11.82
CA THR A 55 -2.22 17.79 10.78
C THR A 55 -3.22 17.02 9.90
N ASP A 56 -4.26 17.69 9.43
CA ASP A 56 -5.20 17.14 8.43
C ASP A 56 -4.78 17.44 6.98
N GLN A 57 -3.70 18.22 6.79
CA GLN A 57 -3.26 18.74 5.48
C GLN A 57 -2.07 18.00 4.87
N TYR A 58 -1.86 16.72 5.18
CA TYR A 58 -0.80 15.93 4.54
C TYR A 58 -1.27 15.25 3.25
N LEU A 59 -0.28 14.94 2.40
CA LEU A 59 -0.41 13.98 1.31
C LEU A 59 0.52 12.80 1.59
N LEU A 60 -0.01 11.59 1.42
CA LEU A 60 0.81 10.38 1.49
C LEU A 60 1.65 10.23 0.22
N LYS A 61 2.87 9.72 0.37
CA LYS A 61 3.77 9.34 -0.72
C LYS A 61 4.18 7.88 -0.58
N PRO A 62 4.31 7.15 -1.70
CA PRO A 62 4.91 5.82 -1.68
C PRO A 62 6.40 5.93 -1.31
N PRO A 63 7.01 4.82 -0.88
CA PRO A 63 8.45 4.80 -0.62
C PRO A 63 9.23 5.10 -1.92
N PRO A 64 10.37 5.82 -1.86
CA PRO A 64 11.07 6.31 -3.05
C PRO A 64 11.70 5.17 -3.87
N LYS A 65 11.42 5.12 -5.18
CA LYS A 65 12.06 4.17 -6.12
C LYS A 65 13.57 4.42 -6.21
N LYS A 66 14.41 3.38 -6.08
CA LYS A 66 15.81 3.45 -6.54
C LYS A 66 15.84 3.44 -8.07
N THR A 67 16.68 4.28 -8.66
CA THR A 67 16.71 4.60 -10.10
C THR A 67 17.18 3.47 -11.02
N THR A 68 17.55 2.30 -10.50
CA THR A 68 18.23 1.25 -11.31
C THR A 68 17.64 -0.15 -11.25
N SER A 69 16.64 -0.46 -10.41
CA SER A 69 15.91 -1.73 -10.50
C SER A 69 14.68 -1.76 -9.57
N PRO A 70 13.56 -2.41 -9.95
CA PRO A 70 12.44 -2.70 -9.04
C PRO A 70 12.82 -3.60 -7.86
N HIS A 71 14.04 -4.12 -7.86
CA HIS A 71 14.66 -4.70 -6.67
C HIS A 71 14.99 -3.61 -5.66
N LEU A 72 14.00 -3.37 -4.81
CA LEU A 72 14.15 -2.94 -3.44
C LEU A 72 14.43 -1.43 -3.31
N LEU A 73 13.32 -0.72 -3.09
CA LEU A 73 13.21 0.22 -1.96
C LEU A 73 14.09 -0.25 -0.79
N GLU A 74 14.64 0.65 0.01
CA GLU A 74 15.51 0.22 1.12
C GLU A 74 14.93 -0.98 1.88
N PRO A 75 15.77 -1.96 2.29
CA PRO A 75 15.31 -3.06 3.11
C PRO A 75 14.38 -2.49 4.18
N ASN A 76 13.15 -3.02 4.27
CA ASN A 76 12.09 -2.63 5.21
C ASN A 76 11.13 -1.49 4.79
N LEU A 77 11.19 -0.96 3.56
CA LEU A 77 10.21 0.03 3.08
C LEU A 77 9.00 -0.58 2.36
N LEU A 78 9.18 -1.70 1.67
CA LEU A 78 8.09 -2.55 1.19
C LEU A 78 8.52 -3.99 1.39
N ASP A 79 7.91 -4.64 2.36
CA ASP A 79 8.15 -6.05 2.65
C ASP A 79 6.95 -6.90 2.26
N ILE A 80 7.24 -8.10 1.77
CA ILE A 80 6.25 -9.11 1.43
C ILE A 80 6.55 -10.34 2.27
N TYR A 81 5.84 -10.48 3.39
CA TYR A 81 6.13 -11.43 4.46
C TYR A 81 4.90 -12.31 4.74
N GLY A 82 4.84 -13.44 4.04
CA GLY A 82 3.68 -14.33 4.11
C GLY A 82 3.11 -14.50 2.71
N ALA A 83 3.63 -15.51 2.02
CA ALA A 83 3.03 -16.04 0.82
C ALA A 83 2.26 -17.29 1.23
N ASP A 84 0.94 -17.25 1.13
CA ASP A 84 0.18 -18.49 1.11
C ASP A 84 0.19 -19.01 -0.33
N GLU A 85 1.04 -20.01 -0.57
CA GLU A 85 1.19 -20.64 -1.89
C GLU A 85 -0.08 -21.37 -2.34
N GLU A 86 -1.03 -21.67 -1.44
CA GLU A 86 -2.32 -22.29 -1.80
C GLU A 86 -3.36 -21.25 -2.22
N THR A 87 -3.32 -20.06 -1.63
CA THR A 87 -4.31 -19.00 -1.89
C THR A 87 -3.80 -17.88 -2.81
N ASP A 88 -2.57 -17.98 -3.30
CA ASP A 88 -1.90 -16.95 -4.13
C ASP A 88 -2.05 -15.55 -3.49
N CYS A 89 -1.85 -15.51 -2.18
CA CYS A 89 -2.01 -14.32 -1.34
C CYS A 89 -0.67 -13.93 -0.72
N TRP A 90 -0.34 -12.65 -0.81
CA TRP A 90 0.88 -12.06 -0.25
C TRP A 90 0.53 -10.94 0.71
N ARG A 91 0.99 -11.05 1.97
CA ARG A 91 0.90 -9.96 2.95
C ARG A 91 1.99 -8.93 2.67
N ILE A 92 1.61 -7.66 2.60
CA ILE A 92 2.50 -6.54 2.30
C ILE A 92 2.50 -5.57 3.47
N ASN A 93 3.69 -5.19 3.93
CA ASN A 93 3.89 -4.02 4.77
C ASN A 93 4.63 -2.96 3.95
N CYS A 94 4.05 -1.77 3.83
CA CYS A 94 4.60 -0.68 3.05
C CYS A 94 4.73 0.56 3.91
N ARG A 95 5.92 1.14 3.98
CA ARG A 95 6.16 2.46 4.58
C ARG A 95 5.60 3.54 3.65
N LEU A 96 4.73 4.37 4.17
CA LEU A 96 4.18 5.56 3.53
C LEU A 96 4.79 6.79 4.20
N PHE A 97 5.01 7.83 3.41
CA PHE A 97 5.66 9.05 3.88
C PHE A 97 4.69 10.22 3.79
N SER A 98 4.85 11.20 4.68
CA SER A 98 4.25 12.52 4.46
C SER A 98 4.92 13.20 3.25
N GLU A 99 4.28 14.25 2.71
CA GLU A 99 4.83 14.94 1.54
C GLU A 99 6.20 15.58 1.80
N GLN A 100 6.49 15.89 3.06
CA GLN A 100 7.75 16.46 3.53
C GLN A 100 8.84 15.38 3.67
N GLY A 101 8.44 14.10 3.74
CA GLY A 101 9.34 12.95 3.80
C GLY A 101 10.01 12.73 5.15
N GLU A 102 9.61 13.49 6.17
CA GLU A 102 10.20 13.44 7.52
C GLU A 102 9.56 12.36 8.41
N GLU A 103 8.32 11.98 8.10
CA GLU A 103 7.50 11.06 8.92
C GLU A 103 7.11 9.82 8.11
N GLU A 104 7.20 8.64 8.73
CA GLU A 104 6.92 7.36 8.10
C GLU A 104 5.88 6.53 8.87
N ILE A 105 4.91 5.99 8.15
CA ILE A 105 3.88 5.13 8.74
C ILE A 105 3.75 3.82 7.96
N SER A 106 3.54 2.71 8.65
CA SER A 106 3.31 1.43 7.97
C SER A 106 1.86 1.32 7.54
N ALA A 107 1.63 1.00 6.27
CA ALA A 107 0.35 0.54 5.76
C ALA A 107 0.45 -0.94 5.37
N ASN A 108 -0.52 -1.72 5.81
CA ASN A 108 -0.57 -3.16 5.58
C ASN A 108 -1.65 -3.50 4.55
N PHE A 109 -1.30 -4.39 3.62
CA PHE A 109 -2.17 -4.81 2.52
C PHE A 109 -2.11 -6.32 2.32
N ASP A 110 -3.15 -6.87 1.71
CA ASP A 110 -3.08 -8.18 1.05
C ASP A 110 -3.09 -7.99 -0.46
N LEU A 111 -2.16 -8.67 -1.14
CA LEU A 111 -2.14 -8.78 -2.59
C LEU A 111 -2.57 -10.19 -2.98
N PHE A 112 -3.64 -10.29 -3.75
CA PHE A 112 -4.19 -11.54 -4.25
C PHE A 112 -3.91 -11.66 -5.74
N TYR A 113 -3.59 -12.85 -6.22
CA TYR A 113 -3.62 -13.16 -7.65
C TYR A 113 -4.77 -14.12 -7.95
N SER A 114 -5.76 -13.66 -8.71
CA SER A 114 -6.93 -14.47 -9.07
C SER A 114 -7.31 -14.23 -10.52
N LYS A 115 -7.59 -15.31 -11.26
CA LYS A 115 -8.04 -15.26 -12.66
C LYS A 115 -7.11 -14.46 -13.59
N GLY A 116 -5.81 -14.43 -13.31
CA GLY A 116 -4.82 -13.70 -14.13
C GLY A 116 -4.59 -12.25 -13.72
N GLU A 117 -5.28 -11.76 -12.69
CA GLU A 117 -5.22 -10.37 -12.24
C GLU A 117 -4.74 -10.27 -10.80
N PHE A 118 -3.95 -9.23 -10.52
CA PHE A 118 -3.58 -8.86 -9.16
C PHE A 118 -4.62 -7.91 -8.58
N LYS A 119 -5.00 -8.12 -7.32
CA LYS A 119 -5.90 -7.26 -6.55
C LYS A 119 -5.27 -6.94 -5.21
N LEU A 120 -5.30 -5.68 -4.82
CA LEU A 120 -4.79 -5.21 -3.54
C LEU A 120 -5.98 -4.93 -2.62
N LYS A 121 -5.89 -5.37 -1.36
CA LYS A 121 -6.86 -5.04 -0.32
C LYS A 121 -6.16 -4.32 0.81
N TYR A 122 -6.69 -3.17 1.22
CA TYR A 122 -6.22 -2.47 2.41
C TYR A 122 -6.62 -3.24 3.68
N LEU A 123 -5.72 -3.23 4.67
CA LEU A 123 -5.97 -3.85 5.97
C LEU A 123 -6.05 -2.79 7.06
N TYR A 124 -4.92 -2.13 7.34
CA TYR A 124 -4.79 -1.10 8.39
C TYR A 124 -3.46 -0.37 8.26
N THR A 125 -3.36 0.79 8.91
CA THR A 125 -2.12 1.54 9.14
C THR A 125 -1.66 1.41 10.59
N ALA A 126 -0.35 1.46 10.82
CA ALA A 126 0.27 1.41 12.14
C ALA A 126 1.64 2.13 12.13
N SER A 127 1.96 2.82 13.22
CA SER A 127 3.24 3.49 13.48
C SER A 127 4.21 2.56 14.20
#